data_AF-A0A4V1MK54-F1
#
_entry.id   AF-A0A4V1MK54-F1
#
_cell.length_a   1.000
_cell.length_b   1.000
_cell.length_c   1.000
_cell.angle_alpha   90.00
_cell.angle_beta   90.00
_cell.angle_gamma   90.00
#
_symmetry.space_group_name_H-M   'P 1'
#
loop_
_entity.id
_entity.type
_entity.pdbx_description
1 polymer ?
#
loop_
_entity_poly.entity_id
_entity_poly.type
_entity_poly.pdbx_seq_one_letter_code
_entity_poly.pdbx_strand_id
1 'polypeptide(L)' 'MISQRLILEAKRELSFGALTVKEIAFKLGFNDASYFSRFFKKYTGQNPDSFKNN' A
#
# COMPACT_ATOMS: atom_id res chain seq x y z
N MET A 1 -16.18 4.97 1.53
CA MET A 1 -15.72 5.94 0.50
C MET A 1 -14.26 6.38 0.67
N ILE A 2 -13.59 6.14 1.82
CA ILE A 2 -12.16 6.49 1.99
C ILE A 2 -11.21 5.38 1.49
N SER A 3 -11.53 4.10 1.76
CA SER A 3 -10.62 2.99 1.47
C SER A 3 -10.28 2.80 -0.01
N GLN A 4 -11.23 3.04 -0.93
CA GLN A 4 -10.97 2.89 -2.38
C GLN A 4 -9.95 3.90 -2.89
N ARG A 5 -10.02 5.15 -2.43
CA ARG A 5 -9.06 6.20 -2.80
C ARG A 5 -7.66 5.88 -2.26
N LEU A 6 -7.61 5.45 -0.99
CA LEU A 6 -6.38 5.00 -0.34
C LEU A 6 -5.73 3.82 -1.09
N ILE A 7 -6.52 2.86 -1.56
CA ILE A 7 -6.01 1.73 -2.35
C ILE A 7 -5.52 2.17 -3.73
N LEU A 8 -6.19 3.11 -4.38
CA LEU A 8 -5.75 3.64 -5.67
C LEU A 8 -4.39 4.35 -5.54
N GLU A 9 -4.22 5.17 -4.51
CA GLU A 9 -2.94 5.84 -4.23
C GLU A 9 -1.85 4.83 -3.85
N ALA A 10 -2.16 3.87 -2.97
CA ALA A 10 -1.22 2.80 -2.62
C ALA A 10 -0.71 2.02 -3.84
N LYS A 11 -1.61 1.62 -4.76
CA LYS A 11 -1.21 0.95 -6.00
C LYS A 11 -0.28 1.81 -6.85
N ARG A 12 -0.61 3.10 -7.01
CA ARG A 12 0.19 4.05 -7.79
C ARG A 12 1.61 4.18 -7.22
N GLU A 13 1.71 4.38 -5.91
CA GLU A 13 3.01 4.54 -5.22
C GLU A 13 3.86 3.25 -5.30
N LEU A 14 3.23 2.08 -5.16
CA LEU A 14 3.92 0.79 -5.30
C LEU A 14 4.42 0.57 -6.73
N SER A 15 3.64 0.95 -7.75
CA SER A 15 4.03 0.83 -9.15
C SER A 15 5.15 1.80 -9.58
N PHE A 16 5.28 2.96 -8.95
CA PHE A 16 6.38 3.88 -9.24
C PHE A 16 7.73 3.38 -8.72
N GLY A 17 7.75 2.45 -7.76
CA GLY A 17 8.97 1.81 -7.25
C GLY A 17 9.87 2.69 -6.36
N ALA A 18 9.66 4.02 -6.35
CA ALA A 18 10.52 4.99 -5.67
C ALA A 18 10.55 4.89 -4.15
N LEU A 19 9.45 4.44 -3.53
CA LEU A 19 9.31 4.33 -2.08
C LEU A 19 9.24 2.87 -1.63
N THR A 20 9.81 2.58 -0.46
CA THR A 20 9.62 1.29 0.23
C THR A 20 8.18 1.15 0.71
N VAL A 21 7.72 -0.09 0.92
CA VAL A 21 6.38 -0.36 1.47
C VAL A 21 6.14 0.37 2.80
N LYS A 22 7.18 0.48 3.63
CA LYS A 22 7.14 1.20 4.91
C LYS A 22 6.94 2.71 4.71
N GLU A 23 7.67 3.33 3.79
CA GLU A 23 7.50 4.77 3.49
C GLU A 23 6.13 5.06 2.89
N ILE A 24 5.61 4.18 2.03
CA ILE A 24 4.27 4.30 1.46
C ILE A 24 3.21 4.23 2.56
N ALA A 25 3.35 3.29 3.52
CA ALA A 25 2.44 3.18 4.65
C ALA A 25 2.37 4.49 5.45
N PHE A 26 3.52 5.06 5.83
CA PHE A 26 3.54 6.33 6.58
C PHE A 26 3.01 7.51 5.76
N LYS A 27 3.36 7.60 4.47
CA LYS A 27 2.85 8.65 3.55
C LYS A 27 1.33 8.63 3.44
N LEU A 28 0.72 7.45 3.48
CA LEU A 28 -0.73 7.25 3.42
C LEU A 28 -1.42 7.36 4.79
N GLY A 29 -0.69 7.75 5.85
CA GLY A 29 -1.24 7.99 7.18
C GLY A 29 -1.41 6.72 8.04
N PHE A 30 -0.76 5.61 7.69
CA PHE A 30 -0.71 4.44 8.55
C PHE A 30 0.40 4.58 9.59
N ASN A 31 0.11 4.23 10.84
CA ASN A 31 1.09 4.26 11.93
C ASN A 31 2.10 3.10 11.89
N ASP A 32 1.80 2.03 11.14
CA ASP A 32 2.71 0.90 10.96
C ASP A 32 2.51 0.22 9.60
N ALA A 33 3.61 -0.27 9.04
CA ALA A 33 3.65 -0.95 7.74
C ALA A 33 2.85 -2.26 7.74
N SER A 34 2.80 -2.99 8.86
CA SER A 34 2.03 -4.25 8.95
C SER A 34 0.53 -4.00 8.85
N TYR A 35 0.04 -2.90 9.43
CA TYR A 35 -1.36 -2.52 9.32
C TYR A 35 -1.72 -2.13 7.89
N PHE A 36 -0.84 -1.35 7.23
CA PHE A 36 -0.96 -1.07 5.80
C PHE A 36 -0.98 -2.34 4.96
N SER A 37 -0.06 -3.29 5.19
CA SER A 37 0.00 -4.54 4.43
C SER A 37 -1.26 -5.37 4.56
N ARG A 38 -1.84 -5.47 5.77
CA ARG A 38 -3.13 -6.14 6.00
C ARG A 38 -4.27 -5.42 5.31
N PHE A 39 -4.31 -4.10 5.38
CA PHE A 39 -5.30 -3.27 4.68
C PHE A 39 -5.22 -3.48 3.17
N PHE A 40 -4.03 -3.32 2.58
CA PHE A 40 -3.80 -3.48 1.15
C PHE A 40 -4.19 -4.88 0.68
N LYS A 41 -3.77 -5.93 1.40
CA LYS A 41 -4.16 -7.31 1.09
C LYS A 41 -5.67 -7.53 1.15
N LYS A 42 -6.34 -6.97 2.16
CA LYS A 42 -7.80 -7.09 2.31
C LYS A 42 -8.55 -6.54 1.09
N TYR A 43 -8.06 -5.48 0.45
CA TYR A 43 -8.73 -4.84 -0.68
C TYR A 43 -8.23 -5.30 -2.06
N THR A 44 -6.99 -5.79 -2.15
CA THR A 44 -6.36 -6.14 -3.45
C THR A 44 -6.17 -7.65 -3.63
N GLY A 45 -6.27 -8.43 -2.55
CA GLY A 45 -5.95 -9.86 -2.54
C GLY A 45 -4.45 -10.18 -2.50
N GLN A 46 -3.56 -9.18 -2.60
CA GLN A 46 -2.11 -9.37 -2.70
C GLN A 46 -1.37 -8.56 -1.63
N ASN A 47 -0.19 -9.01 -1.21
CA ASN A 47 0.66 -8.23 -0.32
C ASN A 47 1.30 -7.06 -1.09
N PRO A 48 1.57 -5.90 -0.45
CA PRO A 48 2.23 -4.77 -1.10
C PRO A 48 3.58 -5.11 -1.74
N ASP A 49 4.43 -5.86 -1.04
CA ASP A 49 5.74 -6.28 -1.56
C ASP A 49 5.61 -7.18 -2.80
N SER A 50 4.64 -8.09 -2.79
CA SER A 50 4.35 -8.94 -3.96
C SER A 50 3.82 -8.11 -5.12
N PHE A 51 3.01 -7.09 -4.87
CA PHE A 51 2.50 -6.19 -5.90
C PHE A 51 3.60 -5.28 -6.47
N LYS A 52 4.57 -4.86 -5.64
CA LYS A 52 5.69 -4.00 -6.06
C LYS A 52 6.73 -4.73 -6.92
N ASN A 53 6.97 -6.00 -6.64
CA ASN A 53 8.00 -6.80 -7.30
C ASN A 53 7.50 -7.57 -8.53
N ASN A 54 6.33 -7.22 -9.06
CA ASN A 54 5.66 -7.87 -10.19
C ASN A 54 5.45 -6.85 -11.31
#